data_AF-A0A2P4ZKB4-F1
#
_entry.id   AF-A0A2P4ZKB4-F1
#
_cell.length_a   1.000
_cell.length_b   1.000
_cell.length_c   1.000
_cell.angle_alpha   90.00
_cell.angle_beta   90.00
_cell.angle_gamma   90.00
#
_symmetry.space_group_name_H-M   'P 1'
#
loop_
_entity.id
_entity.type
_entity.pdbx_description
1 polymer ?
#
loop_
_entity_poly.entity_id
_entity_poly.type
_entity_poly.pdbx_seq_one_letter_code
_entity_poly.pdbx_strand_id
1 'polypeptide(L)'
;MPEAKPIIQKPVPISSARYNLRVFSAFGIVGFANTLLPHIIFSGLYLIIPFPRPIVLIIELLPALAIELFFPHALHYVPHWAWPVLVANCWVLAAIVTNASPPNVIAPIHTLITILASASAATGRVFFSSQLSFYGKTALAGWGTGIAAGSVLRDILPTVLTLYTNMVLRDCIGYAYCLLLTIVAAYFLLLPSPPMQYELENSKAGGEFTSEIEEQKLSLLSRDLSSTNMKFGVRFHRNMYLLGNKLFRLCINPLLLVTAVQALVSPGTTRASIMLPVFSRYSAFSTAHGLTFQLGNLLARSTALLFRNRRPRLIFALLVFCTAAAVLNTAFLLTSNAYLLFGSLFTIGWLGGMTYMNIFGAAMDYLTRHSENDAEFAVGSIGIGETAGILIGSLAGVTFDTQLCGLAKRSGRWCSALP
;
A
#
# COMPACT_ATOMS: atom_id res chain seq x y z
N MET A 1 45.02 25.32 14.10
CA MET A 1 43.81 24.52 14.32
C MET A 1 42.64 25.33 13.77
N PRO A 2 41.99 24.93 12.67
CA PRO A 2 40.90 25.70 12.10
C PRO A 2 39.60 25.47 12.90
N GLU A 3 38.97 26.58 13.29
CA GLU A 3 37.71 26.64 14.04
C GLU A 3 36.54 26.04 13.25
N ALA A 4 35.75 25.22 13.93
CA ALA A 4 34.54 24.63 13.41
C ALA A 4 33.45 25.69 13.21
N LYS A 5 33.01 25.90 11.96
CA LYS A 5 31.81 26.69 11.66
C LYS A 5 30.57 26.00 12.23
N PRO A 6 29.72 26.69 13.01
CA PRO A 6 28.48 26.12 13.51
C PRO A 6 27.51 25.87 12.35
N ILE A 7 26.94 24.67 12.31
CA ILE A 7 25.85 24.28 11.39
C ILE A 7 24.59 25.03 11.85
N ILE A 8 24.39 26.23 11.33
CA ILE A 8 23.14 26.98 11.49
C ILE A 8 22.09 26.28 10.64
N GLN A 9 21.23 25.47 11.27
CA GLN A 9 19.98 25.03 10.67
C GLN A 9 19.13 26.28 10.40
N LYS A 10 19.10 26.72 9.14
CA LYS A 10 18.19 27.80 8.73
C LYS A 10 16.75 27.36 9.02
N PRO A 11 15.92 28.21 9.67
CA PRO A 11 14.51 27.90 9.88
C PRO A 11 13.83 27.71 8.53
N VAL A 12 13.17 26.57 8.39
CA VAL A 12 12.37 26.20 7.22
C VAL A 12 11.30 27.28 7.02
N PRO A 13 11.20 27.94 5.85
CA PRO A 13 10.25 29.04 5.65
C PRO A 13 8.82 28.54 5.84
N ILE A 14 7.99 29.31 6.56
CA ILE A 14 6.61 28.95 6.97
C ILE A 14 5.74 28.47 5.79
N SER A 15 6.02 28.97 4.58
CA SER A 15 5.36 28.53 3.32
C SER A 15 5.64 27.06 2.98
N SER A 16 6.88 26.59 3.18
CA SER A 16 7.27 25.21 2.89
C SER A 16 6.73 24.21 3.92
N ALA A 17 6.57 24.61 5.19
CA ALA A 17 5.92 23.76 6.21
C ALA A 17 4.43 23.54 5.88
N ARG A 18 3.73 24.60 5.46
CA ARG A 18 2.32 24.51 5.02
C ARG A 18 2.17 23.64 3.78
N TYR A 19 3.07 23.79 2.80
CA TYR A 19 3.10 22.94 1.61
C TYR A 19 3.29 21.46 1.99
N ASN A 20 4.28 21.14 2.81
CA ASN A 20 4.56 19.78 3.25
C ASN A 20 3.40 19.15 4.01
N LEU A 21 2.71 19.94 4.86
CA LEU A 21 1.53 19.48 5.57
C LEU A 21 0.37 19.14 4.62
N ARG A 22 0.12 19.98 3.61
CA ARG A 22 -0.93 19.75 2.60
C ARG A 22 -0.64 18.51 1.75
N VAL A 23 0.62 18.34 1.32
CA VAL A 23 1.04 17.15 0.58
C VAL A 23 0.89 15.90 1.45
N PHE A 24 1.35 15.94 2.70
CA PHE A 24 1.23 14.82 3.64
C PHE A 24 -0.25 14.44 3.86
N SER A 25 -1.13 15.42 4.11
CA SER A 25 -2.54 15.15 4.35
C SER A 25 -3.27 14.65 3.11
N ALA A 26 -2.99 15.20 1.93
CA ALA A 26 -3.59 14.76 0.67
C ALA A 26 -3.24 13.29 0.38
N PHE A 27 -1.94 12.95 0.37
CA PHE A 27 -1.51 11.57 0.16
C PHE A 27 -1.96 10.62 1.28
N GLY A 28 -2.07 11.12 2.52
CA GLY A 28 -2.62 10.36 3.65
C GLY A 28 -4.09 9.99 3.46
N ILE A 29 -4.94 10.96 3.12
CA ILE A 29 -6.38 10.72 2.88
C ILE A 29 -6.57 9.76 1.71
N VAL A 30 -5.85 9.98 0.62
CA VAL A 30 -5.95 9.13 -0.57
C VAL A 30 -5.47 7.71 -0.29
N GLY A 31 -4.32 7.54 0.39
CA GLY A 31 -3.81 6.22 0.77
C GLY A 31 -4.75 5.47 1.72
N PHE A 32 -5.35 6.20 2.66
CA PHE A 32 -6.37 5.68 3.58
C PHE A 32 -7.61 5.17 2.85
N ALA A 33 -8.20 6.03 2.01
CA ALA A 33 -9.41 5.69 1.26
C ALA A 33 -9.18 4.55 0.26
N ASN A 34 -8.07 4.58 -0.50
CA ASN A 34 -7.74 3.52 -1.47
C ASN A 34 -7.49 2.15 -0.82
N THR A 35 -7.18 2.12 0.48
CA THR A 35 -7.05 0.87 1.25
C THR A 35 -8.41 0.34 1.73
N LEU A 36 -9.34 1.22 2.07
CA LEU A 36 -10.64 0.86 2.65
C LEU A 36 -11.71 0.56 1.61
N LEU A 37 -11.74 1.29 0.49
CA LEU A 37 -12.68 1.07 -0.62
C LEU A 37 -12.79 -0.40 -1.05
N PRO A 38 -11.67 -1.07 -1.42
CA PRO A 38 -11.73 -2.47 -1.84
C PRO A 38 -12.26 -3.37 -0.72
N HIS A 39 -11.88 -3.11 0.53
CA HIS A 39 -12.35 -3.91 1.66
C HIS A 39 -13.87 -3.81 1.86
N ILE A 40 -14.43 -2.60 1.78
CA ILE A 40 -15.89 -2.39 1.91
C ILE A 40 -16.61 -3.15 0.79
N ILE A 41 -16.14 -3.02 -0.46
CA ILE A 41 -16.77 -3.71 -1.59
C ILE A 41 -16.62 -5.24 -1.46
N PHE A 42 -15.42 -5.76 -1.22
CA PHE A 42 -15.19 -7.20 -1.05
C PHE A 42 -16.01 -7.78 0.10
N SER A 43 -16.17 -7.05 1.20
CA SER A 43 -17.01 -7.51 2.31
C SER A 43 -18.49 -7.63 1.95
N GLY A 44 -19.00 -6.75 1.09
CA GLY A 44 -20.37 -6.84 0.55
C GLY A 44 -20.56 -8.03 -0.39
N LEU A 45 -19.47 -8.50 -1.02
CA LEU A 45 -19.47 -9.64 -1.94
C LEU A 45 -19.16 -10.97 -1.24
N TYR A 46 -18.46 -10.95 -0.10
CA TYR A 46 -17.92 -12.13 0.59
C TYR A 46 -18.99 -13.13 1.03
N LEU A 47 -20.18 -12.64 1.44
CA LEU A 47 -21.31 -13.51 1.80
C LEU A 47 -21.86 -14.31 0.60
N ILE A 48 -21.44 -14.00 -0.63
CA ILE A 48 -22.08 -14.48 -1.86
C ILE A 48 -21.11 -15.27 -2.74
N ILE A 49 -19.79 -15.23 -2.48
CA ILE A 49 -18.80 -15.99 -3.25
C ILE A 49 -18.64 -17.40 -2.62
N PRO A 50 -19.08 -18.49 -3.28
CA PRO A 50 -19.03 -19.85 -2.71
C PRO A 50 -17.64 -20.49 -2.78
N PHE A 51 -16.59 -19.71 -3.05
CA PHE A 51 -15.25 -20.22 -3.32
C PHE A 51 -14.40 -20.37 -2.06
N PRO A 52 -13.51 -21.37 -2.01
CA PRO A 52 -12.51 -21.48 -0.96
C PRO A 52 -11.58 -20.27 -0.96
N ARG A 53 -11.05 -19.93 0.22
CA ARG A 53 -10.20 -18.75 0.46
C ARG A 53 -9.04 -18.56 -0.55
N PRO A 54 -8.31 -19.60 -1.01
CA PRO A 54 -7.27 -19.43 -2.03
C PRO A 54 -7.79 -18.87 -3.35
N ILE A 55 -8.99 -19.30 -3.79
CA ILE A 55 -9.58 -18.85 -5.05
C ILE A 55 -10.01 -17.39 -4.93
N VAL A 56 -10.61 -17.01 -3.79
CA VAL A 56 -10.97 -15.62 -3.51
C VAL A 56 -9.73 -14.71 -3.58
N LEU A 57 -8.61 -15.12 -2.96
CA LEU A 57 -7.35 -14.37 -3.03
C LEU A 57 -6.82 -14.20 -4.46
N ILE A 58 -6.93 -15.22 -5.30
CA ILE A 58 -6.51 -15.14 -6.72
C ILE A 58 -7.42 -14.17 -7.47
N ILE A 59 -8.74 -14.24 -7.30
CA ILE A 59 -9.70 -13.34 -7.95
C ILE A 59 -9.46 -11.89 -7.50
N GLU A 60 -9.08 -11.66 -6.24
CA GLU A 60 -8.81 -10.33 -5.71
C GLU A 60 -7.45 -9.77 -6.13
N LEU A 61 -6.39 -10.58 -6.22
CA LEU A 61 -5.01 -10.09 -6.38
C LEU A 61 -4.45 -10.24 -7.79
N LEU A 62 -4.92 -11.21 -8.58
CA LEU A 62 -4.42 -11.42 -9.94
C LEU A 62 -4.79 -10.26 -10.89
N PRO A 63 -6.01 -9.69 -10.86
CA PRO A 63 -6.33 -8.52 -11.66
C PRO A 63 -5.50 -7.30 -11.23
N ALA A 64 -5.28 -7.12 -9.93
CA ALA A 64 -4.44 -6.04 -9.41
C ALA A 64 -2.99 -6.15 -9.94
N LEU A 65 -2.42 -7.36 -9.95
CA LEU A 65 -1.10 -7.62 -10.51
C LEU A 65 -1.01 -7.29 -12.00
N ALA A 66 -2.02 -7.69 -12.78
CA ALA A 66 -2.09 -7.36 -14.20
C ALA A 66 -2.13 -5.83 -14.42
N ILE A 67 -2.97 -5.12 -13.67
CA ILE A 67 -3.04 -3.66 -13.73
C ILE A 67 -1.70 -3.03 -13.30
N GLU A 68 -1.06 -3.48 -12.23
CA GLU A 68 0.23 -2.94 -11.80
C GLU A 68 1.36 -3.15 -12.82
N LEU A 69 1.26 -4.19 -13.67
CA LEU A 69 2.21 -4.42 -14.76
C LEU A 69 1.93 -3.54 -15.99
N PHE A 70 0.67 -3.40 -16.40
CA PHE A 70 0.30 -2.73 -17.64
C PHE A 70 0.02 -1.23 -17.48
N PHE A 71 -0.62 -0.84 -16.38
CA PHE A 71 -1.08 0.52 -16.14
C PHE A 71 0.02 1.58 -16.08
N PRO A 72 1.21 1.33 -15.51
CA PRO A 72 2.30 2.30 -15.56
C PRO A 72 2.69 2.73 -16.98
N HIS A 73 2.47 1.86 -17.98
CA HIS A 73 2.69 2.21 -19.39
C HIS A 73 1.57 3.08 -19.96
N ALA A 74 0.36 2.98 -19.41
CA ALA A 74 -0.82 3.72 -19.84
C ALA A 74 -0.88 5.16 -19.30
N LEU A 75 -0.19 5.44 -18.19
CA LEU A 75 -0.21 6.73 -17.48
C LEU A 75 0.03 7.95 -18.38
N HIS A 76 0.88 7.79 -19.41
CA HIS A 76 1.28 8.88 -20.28
C HIS A 76 0.25 9.24 -21.37
N TYR A 77 -0.71 8.35 -21.66
CA TYR A 77 -1.68 8.59 -22.74
C TYR A 77 -2.84 9.49 -22.33
N VAL A 78 -3.09 9.62 -21.04
CA VAL A 78 -4.25 10.32 -20.49
C VAL A 78 -3.74 11.39 -19.54
N PRO A 79 -4.28 12.63 -19.60
CA PRO A 79 -3.82 13.70 -18.72
C PRO A 79 -4.09 13.35 -17.25
N HIS A 80 -3.18 13.75 -16.35
CA HIS A 80 -3.22 13.35 -14.94
C HIS A 80 -4.52 13.72 -14.22
N TRP A 81 -5.20 14.79 -14.61
CA TRP A 81 -6.47 15.21 -14.00
C TRP A 81 -7.63 14.26 -14.29
N ALA A 82 -7.58 13.51 -15.40
CA ALA A 82 -8.67 12.62 -15.80
C ALA A 82 -8.65 11.29 -15.03
N TRP A 83 -7.47 10.83 -14.59
CA TRP A 83 -7.32 9.53 -13.91
C TRP A 83 -8.12 9.42 -12.61
N PRO A 84 -8.06 10.38 -11.65
CA PRO A 84 -8.87 10.32 -10.43
C PRO A 84 -10.38 10.27 -10.71
N VAL A 85 -10.83 10.99 -11.74
CA VAL A 85 -12.24 11.02 -12.15
C VAL A 85 -12.64 9.67 -12.76
N LEU A 86 -11.83 9.09 -13.64
CA LEU A 86 -12.09 7.78 -14.23
C LEU A 86 -12.13 6.68 -13.16
N VAL A 87 -11.14 6.66 -12.26
CA VAL A 87 -11.09 5.70 -11.15
C VAL A 87 -12.29 5.89 -10.22
N ALA A 88 -12.67 7.12 -9.90
CA ALA A 88 -13.86 7.38 -9.09
C ALA A 88 -15.15 6.89 -9.75
N ASN A 89 -15.32 7.09 -11.06
CA ASN A 89 -16.48 6.57 -11.79
C ASN A 89 -16.52 5.03 -11.78
N CYS A 90 -15.38 4.36 -11.97
CA CYS A 90 -15.31 2.90 -11.85
C CYS A 90 -15.70 2.41 -10.46
N TRP A 91 -15.29 3.12 -9.40
CA TRP A 91 -15.69 2.80 -8.03
C TRP A 91 -17.16 3.07 -7.74
N VAL A 92 -17.72 4.17 -8.24
CA VAL A 92 -19.17 4.45 -8.15
C VAL A 92 -19.95 3.33 -8.83
N LEU A 93 -19.53 2.92 -10.03
CA LEU A 93 -20.14 1.79 -10.72
C LEU A 93 -20.06 0.51 -9.89
N ALA A 94 -18.88 0.18 -9.36
CA ALA A 94 -18.70 -1.00 -8.50
C ALA A 94 -19.60 -0.94 -7.25
N ALA A 95 -19.73 0.22 -6.60
CA ALA A 95 -20.57 0.41 -5.41
C ALA A 95 -22.07 0.27 -5.75
N ILE A 96 -22.54 0.87 -6.84
CA ILE A 96 -23.93 0.77 -7.30
C ILE A 96 -24.27 -0.68 -7.63
N VAL A 97 -23.43 -1.36 -8.41
CA VAL A 97 -23.67 -2.75 -8.82
C VAL A 97 -23.62 -3.68 -7.61
N THR A 98 -22.71 -3.45 -6.64
CA THR A 98 -22.66 -4.24 -5.40
C THR A 98 -23.91 -4.03 -4.55
N ASN A 99 -24.41 -2.80 -4.45
CA ASN A 99 -25.62 -2.50 -3.68
C ASN A 99 -26.87 -3.09 -4.33
N ALA A 100 -26.95 -3.02 -5.66
CA ALA A 100 -28.08 -3.53 -6.44
C ALA A 100 -28.10 -5.06 -6.58
N SER A 101 -27.01 -5.76 -6.25
CA SER A 101 -26.93 -7.23 -6.37
C SER A 101 -27.54 -7.94 -5.15
N PRO A 102 -28.70 -8.61 -5.27
CA PRO A 102 -29.23 -9.45 -4.20
C PRO A 102 -28.35 -10.68 -3.93
N PRO A 103 -28.48 -11.35 -2.78
CA PRO A 103 -27.66 -12.52 -2.42
C PRO A 103 -27.82 -13.74 -3.34
N ASN A 104 -28.87 -13.79 -4.18
CA ASN A 104 -29.15 -14.88 -5.12
C ASN A 104 -28.60 -14.66 -6.54
N VAL A 105 -27.76 -13.64 -6.75
CA VAL A 105 -27.14 -13.40 -8.07
C VAL A 105 -26.13 -14.50 -8.39
N ILE A 106 -26.06 -14.88 -9.67
CA ILE A 106 -25.11 -15.88 -10.16
C ILE A 106 -23.66 -15.48 -9.85
N ALA A 107 -22.87 -16.43 -9.35
CA ALA A 107 -21.45 -16.28 -9.00
C ALA A 107 -20.58 -15.48 -10.01
N PRO A 108 -20.69 -15.63 -11.35
CA PRO A 108 -19.87 -14.86 -12.30
C PRO A 108 -20.04 -13.34 -12.17
N ILE A 109 -21.22 -12.83 -11.87
CA ILE A 109 -21.44 -11.39 -11.72
C ILE A 109 -20.66 -10.86 -10.52
N HIS A 110 -20.67 -11.58 -9.40
CA HIS A 110 -19.85 -11.24 -8.23
C HIS A 110 -18.36 -11.24 -8.56
N THR A 111 -17.88 -12.23 -9.32
CA THR A 111 -16.47 -12.25 -9.72
C THR A 111 -16.10 -11.07 -10.62
N LEU A 112 -16.99 -10.64 -11.53
CA LEU A 112 -16.74 -9.47 -12.39
C LEU A 112 -16.67 -8.17 -11.57
N ILE A 113 -17.55 -8.01 -10.58
CA ILE A 113 -17.52 -6.85 -9.67
C ILE A 113 -16.23 -6.85 -8.84
N THR A 114 -15.81 -8.02 -8.32
CA THR A 114 -14.54 -8.15 -7.60
C THR A 114 -13.36 -7.79 -8.49
N ILE A 115 -13.33 -8.24 -9.74
CA ILE A 115 -12.29 -7.90 -10.72
C ILE A 115 -12.27 -6.39 -10.98
N LEU A 116 -13.43 -5.76 -11.18
CA LEU A 116 -13.54 -4.31 -11.40
C LEU A 116 -13.05 -3.51 -10.19
N ALA A 117 -13.43 -3.92 -8.97
CA ALA A 117 -13.01 -3.27 -7.73
C ALA A 117 -11.49 -3.44 -7.49
N SER A 118 -10.97 -4.65 -7.74
CA SER A 118 -9.53 -4.94 -7.67
C SER A 118 -8.73 -4.09 -8.67
N ALA A 119 -9.18 -4.04 -9.93
CA ALA A 119 -8.55 -3.24 -10.98
C ALA A 119 -8.58 -1.75 -10.63
N SER A 120 -9.70 -1.25 -10.11
CA SER A 120 -9.84 0.17 -9.69
C SER A 120 -8.91 0.51 -8.52
N ALA A 121 -8.80 -0.38 -7.53
CA ALA A 121 -7.88 -0.21 -6.40
C ALA A 121 -6.41 -0.20 -6.82
N ALA A 122 -6.03 -1.09 -7.74
CA ALA A 122 -4.69 -1.15 -8.30
C ALA A 122 -4.37 0.08 -9.15
N THR A 123 -5.32 0.52 -9.98
CA THR A 123 -5.19 1.73 -10.80
C THR A 123 -4.94 2.95 -9.93
N GLY A 124 -5.73 3.14 -8.86
CA GLY A 124 -5.51 4.20 -7.89
C GLY A 124 -4.14 4.10 -7.20
N ARG A 125 -3.77 2.89 -6.76
CA ARG A 125 -2.47 2.65 -6.11
C ARG A 125 -1.30 3.05 -7.02
N VAL A 126 -1.30 2.60 -8.26
CA VAL A 126 -0.23 2.90 -9.23
C VAL A 126 -0.20 4.38 -9.56
N PHE A 127 -1.35 5.01 -9.81
CA PHE A 127 -1.43 6.43 -10.12
C PHE A 127 -0.87 7.29 -8.98
N PHE A 128 -1.31 7.07 -7.74
CA PHE A 128 -0.80 7.86 -6.61
C PHE A 128 0.65 7.51 -6.26
N SER A 129 1.06 6.25 -6.42
CA SER A 129 2.47 5.88 -6.25
C SER A 129 3.36 6.53 -7.30
N SER A 130 2.92 6.63 -8.56
CA SER A 130 3.66 7.30 -9.62
C SER A 130 3.86 8.77 -9.30
N GLN A 131 2.83 9.44 -8.75
CA GLN A 131 2.90 10.83 -8.33
C GLN A 131 3.90 11.09 -7.20
N LEU A 132 4.28 10.08 -6.40
CA LEU A 132 5.30 10.24 -5.36
C LEU A 132 6.63 10.75 -5.94
N SER A 133 6.96 10.44 -7.21
CA SER A 133 8.19 10.94 -7.83
C SER A 133 8.23 12.47 -7.91
N PHE A 134 7.08 13.13 -8.00
CA PHE A 134 6.98 14.60 -8.10
C PHE A 134 6.96 15.30 -6.74
N TYR A 135 6.29 14.71 -5.75
CA TYR A 135 6.07 15.35 -4.45
C TYR A 135 7.10 14.96 -3.37
N GLY A 136 7.94 13.97 -3.63
CA GLY A 136 9.07 13.65 -2.76
C GLY A 136 8.68 12.88 -1.49
N LYS A 137 9.57 12.96 -0.49
CA LYS A 137 9.53 12.10 0.71
C LYS A 137 8.34 12.40 1.63
N THR A 138 7.83 13.61 1.64
CA THR A 138 6.67 14.01 2.45
C THR A 138 5.39 13.36 1.93
N ALA A 139 5.22 13.28 0.61
CA ALA A 139 4.16 12.50 -0.02
C ALA A 139 4.28 11.01 0.29
N LEU A 140 5.49 10.45 0.24
CA LEU A 140 5.71 9.04 0.61
C LEU A 140 5.30 8.76 2.06
N ALA A 141 5.63 9.66 2.97
CA ALA A 141 5.24 9.55 4.37
C ALA A 141 3.71 9.64 4.56
N GLY A 142 3.06 10.59 3.89
CA GLY A 142 1.60 10.70 3.89
C GLY A 142 0.94 9.44 3.33
N TRP A 143 1.35 9.02 2.15
CA TRP A 143 0.84 7.82 1.48
C TRP A 143 1.00 6.57 2.34
N GLY A 144 2.21 6.33 2.86
CA GLY A 144 2.48 5.17 3.70
C GLY A 144 1.69 5.18 5.00
N THR A 145 1.57 6.33 5.67
CA THR A 145 0.76 6.45 6.90
C THR A 145 -0.72 6.24 6.63
N GLY A 146 -1.24 6.83 5.55
CA GLY A 146 -2.62 6.64 5.09
C GLY A 146 -2.97 5.18 4.88
N ILE A 147 -2.14 4.43 4.13
CA ILE A 147 -2.34 3.00 3.88
C ILE A 147 -2.37 2.20 5.20
N ALA A 148 -1.43 2.48 6.12
CA ALA A 148 -1.38 1.74 7.38
C ALA A 148 -2.57 2.09 8.28
N ALA A 149 -2.99 3.35 8.35
CA ALA A 149 -4.17 3.76 9.10
C ALA A 149 -5.44 3.12 8.53
N GLY A 150 -5.55 3.07 7.19
CA GLY A 150 -6.64 2.38 6.51
C GLY A 150 -6.63 0.88 6.80
N SER A 151 -5.45 0.25 6.89
CA SER A 151 -5.31 -1.17 7.24
C SER A 151 -5.68 -1.47 8.70
N VAL A 152 -5.37 -0.56 9.63
CA VAL A 152 -5.83 -0.67 11.02
C VAL A 152 -7.36 -0.61 11.08
N LEU A 153 -7.96 0.38 10.41
CA LEU A 153 -9.42 0.50 10.39
C LEU A 153 -10.06 -0.72 9.72
N ARG A 154 -9.50 -1.21 8.61
CA ARG A 154 -9.93 -2.44 7.93
C ARG A 154 -10.08 -3.63 8.89
N ASP A 155 -9.07 -3.86 9.73
CA ASP A 155 -9.06 -5.01 10.62
C ASP A 155 -10.04 -4.83 11.81
N ILE A 156 -10.31 -3.59 12.22
CA ILE A 156 -11.19 -3.23 13.34
C ILE A 156 -12.67 -3.10 12.93
N LEU A 157 -12.92 -2.63 11.71
CA LEU A 157 -14.24 -2.20 11.23
C LEU A 157 -15.33 -3.27 11.44
N PRO A 158 -15.12 -4.57 11.16
CA PRO A 158 -16.14 -5.59 11.42
C PRO A 158 -16.53 -5.73 12.88
N THR A 159 -15.57 -5.59 13.78
CA THR A 159 -15.81 -5.78 15.21
C THR A 159 -16.51 -4.56 15.80
N VAL A 160 -16.11 -3.36 15.39
CA VAL A 160 -16.77 -2.13 15.83
C VAL A 160 -18.21 -2.07 15.34
N LEU A 161 -18.45 -2.41 14.06
CA LEU A 161 -19.77 -2.34 13.48
C LEU A 161 -20.75 -3.34 14.13
N THR A 162 -20.28 -4.57 14.38
CA THR A 162 -21.10 -5.60 15.00
C THR A 162 -21.33 -5.35 16.50
N LEU A 163 -20.36 -4.82 17.25
CA LEU A 163 -20.50 -4.61 18.69
C LEU A 163 -21.22 -3.32 19.07
N TYR A 164 -20.97 -2.21 18.36
CA TYR A 164 -21.50 -0.89 18.74
C TYR A 164 -22.78 -0.51 18.00
N THR A 165 -22.93 -0.93 16.74
CA THR A 165 -24.03 -0.47 15.88
C THR A 165 -25.01 -1.57 15.48
N ASN A 166 -24.73 -2.85 15.80
CA ASN A 166 -25.51 -4.02 15.34
C ASN A 166 -25.74 -4.04 13.80
N MET A 167 -24.84 -3.44 13.03
CA MET A 167 -24.92 -3.35 11.56
C MET A 167 -24.02 -4.41 10.90
N VAL A 168 -24.37 -4.79 9.68
CA VAL A 168 -23.58 -5.73 8.88
C VAL A 168 -22.63 -4.95 7.98
N LEU A 169 -21.44 -5.50 7.66
CA LEU A 169 -20.45 -4.81 6.81
C LEU A 169 -20.99 -4.37 5.45
N ARG A 170 -22.02 -5.07 4.94
CA ARG A 170 -22.73 -4.71 3.72
C ARG A 170 -23.38 -3.32 3.80
N ASP A 171 -23.88 -2.93 4.96
CA ASP A 171 -24.53 -1.63 5.15
C ASP A 171 -23.53 -0.46 5.03
N CYS A 172 -22.23 -0.75 5.15
CA CYS A 172 -21.17 0.24 4.98
C CYS A 172 -20.89 0.63 3.52
N ILE A 173 -21.54 0.00 2.52
CA ILE A 173 -21.37 0.38 1.11
C ILE A 173 -21.69 1.86 0.89
N GLY A 174 -22.63 2.44 1.64
CA GLY A 174 -22.93 3.88 1.59
C GLY A 174 -21.73 4.77 1.91
N TYR A 175 -20.84 4.35 2.81
CA TYR A 175 -19.63 5.12 3.15
C TYR A 175 -18.58 5.11 2.04
N ALA A 176 -18.67 4.20 1.06
CA ALA A 176 -17.78 4.21 -0.10
C ALA A 176 -17.93 5.52 -0.90
N TYR A 177 -19.14 6.07 -1.03
CA TYR A 177 -19.36 7.36 -1.70
C TYR A 177 -18.68 8.52 -0.96
N CYS A 178 -18.72 8.52 0.37
CA CYS A 178 -18.02 9.52 1.18
C CYS A 178 -16.50 9.43 0.97
N LEU A 179 -15.94 8.22 0.96
CA LEU A 179 -14.51 8.01 0.73
C LEU A 179 -14.08 8.37 -0.71
N LEU A 180 -14.96 8.19 -1.70
CA LEU A 180 -14.71 8.63 -3.08
C LEU A 180 -14.68 10.16 -3.17
N LEU A 181 -15.64 10.82 -2.54
CA LEU A 181 -15.67 12.27 -2.47
C LEU A 181 -14.41 12.83 -1.80
N THR A 182 -13.93 12.19 -0.73
CA THR A 182 -12.69 12.62 -0.07
C THR A 182 -11.45 12.39 -0.93
N ILE A 183 -11.37 11.32 -1.73
CA ILE A 183 -10.26 11.14 -2.70
C ILE A 183 -10.25 12.26 -3.74
N VAL A 184 -11.41 12.55 -4.35
CA VAL A 184 -11.54 13.60 -5.37
C VAL A 184 -11.23 14.97 -4.76
N ALA A 185 -11.79 15.27 -3.59
CA ALA A 185 -11.51 16.53 -2.88
C ALA A 185 -10.04 16.65 -2.48
N ALA A 186 -9.41 15.57 -1.99
CA ALA A 186 -7.99 15.57 -1.64
C ALA A 186 -7.10 15.85 -2.88
N TYR A 187 -7.47 15.32 -4.05
CA TYR A 187 -6.71 15.56 -5.27
C TYR A 187 -6.89 16.98 -5.81
N PHE A 188 -8.12 17.48 -5.93
CA PHE A 188 -8.37 18.77 -6.58
C PHE A 188 -8.24 19.98 -5.65
N LEU A 189 -8.56 19.84 -4.36
CA LEU A 189 -8.59 20.96 -3.40
C LEU A 189 -7.35 21.00 -2.52
N LEU A 190 -6.80 19.83 -2.18
CA LEU A 190 -5.76 19.73 -1.15
C LEU A 190 -4.36 19.58 -1.74
N LEU A 191 -4.22 18.89 -2.87
CA LEU A 191 -2.94 18.67 -3.52
C LEU A 191 -2.47 19.94 -4.23
N PRO A 192 -1.35 20.55 -3.81
CA PRO A 192 -0.79 21.71 -4.50
C PRO A 192 -0.19 21.32 -5.85
N SER A 193 -0.07 22.26 -6.79
CA SER A 193 0.65 22.04 -8.04
C SER A 193 2.09 21.57 -7.76
N PRO A 194 2.66 20.67 -8.60
CA PRO A 194 3.99 20.14 -8.38
C PRO A 194 5.04 21.27 -8.33
N PRO A 195 6.11 21.10 -7.55
CA PRO A 195 7.02 22.19 -7.14
C PRO A 195 7.74 22.90 -8.29
N MET A 196 7.81 22.28 -9.48
CA MET A 196 8.33 22.91 -10.70
C MET A 196 7.56 24.18 -11.11
N GLN A 197 6.27 24.29 -10.75
CA GLN A 197 5.52 25.53 -10.94
C GLN A 197 5.77 26.55 -9.83
N TYR A 198 6.01 26.11 -8.59
CA TYR A 198 6.22 26.99 -7.44
C TYR A 198 7.59 27.69 -7.46
N GLU A 199 8.65 27.00 -7.91
CA GLU A 199 9.95 27.65 -8.14
C GLU A 199 9.89 28.64 -9.29
N LEU A 200 9.16 28.33 -10.38
CA LEU A 200 8.96 29.27 -11.50
C LEU A 200 8.11 30.49 -11.11
N GLU A 201 7.12 30.33 -10.23
CA GLU A 201 6.29 31.44 -9.74
C GLU A 201 7.05 32.35 -8.76
N ASN A 202 7.87 31.78 -7.88
CA ASN A 202 8.73 32.55 -6.98
C ASN A 202 9.95 33.17 -7.68
N SER A 203 10.52 32.50 -8.69
CA SER A 203 11.59 33.08 -9.53
C SER A 203 11.07 34.14 -10.49
N LYS A 204 9.78 34.17 -10.81
CA LYS A 204 9.14 35.30 -11.52
C LYS A 204 8.86 36.49 -10.60
N ALA A 205 8.76 36.27 -9.29
CA ALA A 205 8.54 37.32 -8.30
C ALA A 205 9.82 37.94 -7.73
N GLY A 206 11.00 37.32 -7.95
CA GLY A 206 12.30 37.86 -7.58
C GLY A 206 13.18 38.03 -8.82
N GLY A 207 13.31 39.27 -9.30
CA GLY A 207 14.19 39.61 -10.41
C GLY A 207 15.67 39.33 -10.12
N GLU A 208 16.39 39.02 -11.20
CA GLU A 208 17.86 38.90 -11.35
C GLU A 208 18.55 37.62 -10.83
N PHE A 209 18.62 36.59 -11.69
CA PHE A 209 19.89 35.94 -12.07
C PHE A 209 19.71 35.10 -13.35
N THR A 210 20.18 35.61 -14.48
CA THR A 210 20.16 34.99 -15.83
C THR A 210 21.47 34.27 -16.13
N SER A 211 21.42 32.97 -16.45
CA SER A 211 22.09 32.31 -17.59
C SER A 211 22.13 30.78 -17.48
N GLU A 212 22.21 30.20 -16.28
CA GLU A 212 22.33 28.72 -16.10
C GLU A 212 20.97 27.99 -16.13
N ILE A 213 19.89 28.66 -15.72
CA ILE A 213 18.53 28.09 -15.71
C ILE A 213 17.98 27.95 -17.13
N GLU A 214 18.46 28.74 -18.09
CA GLU A 214 17.95 28.74 -19.46
C GLU A 214 18.42 27.52 -20.27
N GLU A 215 19.62 26.98 -20.00
CA GLU A 215 20.08 25.67 -20.53
C GLU A 215 19.31 24.49 -19.91
N GLN A 216 18.98 24.56 -18.61
CA GLN A 216 18.14 23.56 -17.95
C GLN A 216 16.69 23.60 -18.44
N LYS A 217 16.17 24.79 -18.74
CA LYS A 217 14.84 25.03 -19.31
C LYS A 217 14.76 24.56 -20.76
N LEU A 218 15.80 24.80 -21.57
CA LEU A 218 15.88 24.31 -22.94
C LEU A 218 16.03 22.78 -23.00
N SER A 219 16.77 22.18 -22.06
CA SER A 219 16.94 20.71 -21.96
C SER A 219 15.73 19.97 -21.38
N LEU A 220 14.89 20.61 -20.55
CA LEU A 220 13.63 20.04 -20.08
C LEU A 220 12.47 20.24 -21.08
N LEU A 221 12.37 21.40 -21.73
CA LEU A 221 11.35 21.63 -22.78
C LEU A 221 11.62 20.81 -24.04
N SER A 222 12.88 20.66 -24.45
CA SER A 222 13.24 19.72 -25.53
C SER A 222 13.00 18.25 -25.15
N ARG A 223 12.87 17.94 -23.85
CA ARG A 223 12.66 16.59 -23.32
C ARG A 223 11.19 16.21 -23.18
N ASP A 224 10.29 17.14 -22.87
CA ASP A 224 8.85 16.95 -23.05
C ASP A 224 8.49 16.82 -24.55
N LEU A 225 9.20 17.54 -25.42
CA LEU A 225 9.04 17.44 -26.88
C LEU A 225 9.70 16.17 -27.50
N SER A 226 10.72 15.62 -26.84
CA SER A 226 11.41 14.38 -27.26
C SER A 226 10.70 13.12 -26.75
N SER A 227 10.16 13.14 -25.52
CA SER A 227 9.44 12.00 -24.93
C SER A 227 8.09 11.71 -25.61
N THR A 228 7.48 12.72 -26.25
CA THR A 228 6.24 12.59 -27.03
C THR A 228 6.42 11.89 -28.38
N ASN A 229 7.65 11.81 -28.92
CA ASN A 229 7.93 11.21 -30.24
C ASN A 229 8.55 9.80 -30.19
N MET A 230 8.77 9.23 -29.01
CA MET A 230 9.32 7.87 -28.91
C MET A 230 8.21 6.83 -29.12
N LYS A 231 8.36 5.98 -30.15
CA LYS A 231 7.41 4.88 -30.43
C LYS A 231 7.17 4.05 -29.16
N PHE A 232 5.90 3.75 -28.86
CA PHE A 232 5.48 2.98 -27.68
C PHE A 232 6.32 1.72 -27.46
N GLY A 233 6.63 0.97 -28.53
CA GLY A 233 7.43 -0.26 -28.43
C GLY A 233 8.86 -0.05 -27.90
N VAL A 234 9.53 1.04 -28.28
CA VAL A 234 10.89 1.35 -27.80
C VAL A 234 10.84 1.72 -26.31
N ARG A 235 9.83 2.50 -25.92
CA ARG A 235 9.61 2.87 -24.52
C ARG A 235 9.23 1.66 -23.66
N PHE A 236 8.33 0.80 -24.15
CA PHE A 236 7.93 -0.43 -23.50
C PHE A 236 9.14 -1.35 -23.27
N HIS A 237 9.98 -1.54 -24.29
CA HIS A 237 11.19 -2.34 -24.16
C HIS A 237 12.18 -1.75 -23.15
N ARG A 238 12.41 -0.42 -23.19
CA ARG A 238 13.27 0.27 -22.22
C ARG A 238 12.74 0.12 -20.78
N ASN A 239 11.44 0.28 -20.61
CA ASN A 239 10.78 0.21 -19.31
C ASN A 239 10.78 -1.24 -18.76
N MET A 240 10.58 -2.25 -19.62
CA MET A 240 10.74 -3.65 -19.25
C MET A 240 12.19 -4.03 -18.91
N TYR A 241 13.17 -3.49 -19.63
CA TYR A 241 14.58 -3.69 -19.31
C TYR A 241 14.96 -3.05 -17.96
N LEU A 242 14.50 -1.82 -17.71
CA LEU A 242 14.64 -1.13 -16.43
C LEU A 242 14.01 -1.93 -15.30
N LEU A 243 12.78 -2.42 -15.53
CA LEU A 243 12.04 -3.25 -14.60
C LEU A 243 12.85 -4.52 -14.27
N GLY A 244 13.22 -5.31 -15.29
CA GLY A 244 13.78 -6.65 -15.12
C GLY A 244 15.20 -6.73 -14.53
N ASN A 245 16.04 -5.69 -14.69
CA ASN A 245 17.44 -5.80 -14.27
C ASN A 245 17.72 -5.18 -12.90
N LYS A 246 17.52 -3.87 -12.77
CA LYS A 246 18.00 -3.09 -11.61
C LYS A 246 16.88 -2.76 -10.63
N LEU A 247 15.70 -2.37 -11.13
CA LEU A 247 14.54 -2.08 -10.28
C LEU A 247 14.00 -3.37 -9.64
N PHE A 248 13.99 -4.48 -10.39
CA PHE A 248 13.59 -5.77 -9.89
C PHE A 248 14.45 -6.20 -8.70
N ARG A 249 15.78 -6.19 -8.86
CA ARG A 249 16.70 -6.61 -7.81
C ARG A 249 16.74 -5.66 -6.61
N LEU A 250 16.64 -4.35 -6.83
CA LEU A 250 16.80 -3.36 -5.78
C LEU A 250 15.52 -3.07 -4.99
N CYS A 251 14.36 -3.13 -5.62
CA CYS A 251 13.10 -2.65 -5.04
C CYS A 251 11.99 -3.72 -5.06
N ILE A 252 11.70 -4.33 -6.20
CA ILE A 252 10.54 -5.24 -6.34
C ILE A 252 10.76 -6.54 -5.57
N ASN A 253 11.90 -7.21 -5.77
CA ASN A 253 12.22 -8.45 -5.09
C ASN A 253 12.27 -8.32 -3.55
N PRO A 254 12.96 -7.33 -2.96
CA PRO A 254 12.93 -7.20 -1.50
C PRO A 254 11.53 -6.83 -0.97
N LEU A 255 10.74 -6.04 -1.71
CA LEU A 255 9.38 -5.72 -1.30
C LEU A 255 8.46 -6.95 -1.37
N LEU A 256 8.59 -7.76 -2.41
CA LEU A 256 7.91 -9.04 -2.56
C LEU A 256 8.21 -9.97 -1.40
N LEU A 257 9.49 -10.11 -1.05
CA LEU A 257 9.86 -11.08 -0.03
C LEU A 257 9.44 -10.63 1.37
N VAL A 258 9.56 -9.32 1.67
CA VAL A 258 9.04 -8.73 2.92
C VAL A 258 7.54 -8.94 3.06
N THR A 259 6.78 -8.62 2.02
CA THR A 259 5.32 -8.69 2.04
C THR A 259 4.81 -10.13 2.02
N ALA A 260 5.51 -11.06 1.35
CA ALA A 260 5.21 -12.50 1.42
C ALA A 260 5.37 -13.05 2.83
N VAL A 261 6.49 -12.73 3.48
CA VAL A 261 6.77 -13.15 4.85
C VAL A 261 5.76 -12.54 5.84
N GLN A 262 5.34 -11.30 5.63
CA GLN A 262 4.29 -10.65 6.43
C GLN A 262 2.91 -11.30 6.22
N ALA A 263 2.52 -11.53 4.97
CA ALA A 263 1.23 -12.12 4.62
C ALA A 263 1.09 -13.58 5.11
N LEU A 264 2.21 -14.31 5.18
CA LEU A 264 2.28 -15.64 5.79
C LEU A 264 1.83 -15.61 7.25
N VAL A 265 2.22 -14.60 8.01
CA VAL A 265 1.87 -14.46 9.44
C VAL A 265 0.47 -13.86 9.61
N SER A 266 0.21 -12.71 8.99
CA SER A 266 -1.09 -12.03 9.11
C SER A 266 -1.64 -11.73 7.72
N PRO A 267 -2.76 -12.37 7.29
CA PRO A 267 -3.69 -13.17 8.09
C PRO A 267 -3.42 -14.69 8.10
N GLY A 268 -2.27 -15.14 7.58
CA GLY A 268 -2.02 -16.55 7.23
C GLY A 268 -1.91 -17.58 8.36
N THR A 269 -1.56 -17.22 9.60
CA THR A 269 -1.43 -18.19 10.73
C THR A 269 -2.54 -18.05 11.79
N THR A 270 -3.54 -17.21 11.53
CA THR A 270 -4.54 -16.81 12.53
C THR A 270 -5.39 -17.98 13.02
N ARG A 271 -5.74 -18.95 12.16
CA ARG A 271 -6.60 -20.08 12.55
C ARG A 271 -5.82 -21.21 13.23
N ALA A 272 -4.59 -21.47 12.78
CA ALA A 272 -3.73 -22.49 13.38
C ALA A 272 -3.15 -22.06 14.74
N SER A 273 -3.22 -20.78 15.10
CA SER A 273 -2.72 -20.25 16.36
C SER A 273 -3.35 -20.91 17.60
N ILE A 274 -2.61 -20.86 18.72
CA ILE A 274 -3.05 -21.38 20.01
C ILE A 274 -4.28 -20.63 20.53
N MET A 275 -5.20 -21.37 21.15
CA MET A 275 -6.34 -20.78 21.83
C MET A 275 -5.86 -20.10 23.12
N LEU A 276 -6.07 -18.79 23.20
CA LEU A 276 -5.68 -17.98 24.35
C LEU A 276 -6.90 -17.82 25.28
N PRO A 277 -6.77 -18.09 26.59
CA PRO A 277 -7.90 -18.01 27.53
C PRO A 277 -8.45 -16.59 27.73
N VAL A 278 -7.70 -15.57 27.30
CA VAL A 278 -8.10 -14.15 27.36
C VAL A 278 -9.25 -13.84 26.38
N PHE A 279 -9.41 -14.62 25.30
CA PHE A 279 -10.43 -14.38 24.29
C PHE A 279 -11.51 -15.46 24.30
N SER A 280 -12.77 -15.03 24.39
CA SER A 280 -13.94 -15.93 24.38
C SER A 280 -14.40 -16.34 22.98
N ARG A 281 -14.06 -15.55 21.95
CA ARG A 281 -14.49 -15.77 20.56
C ARG A 281 -13.32 -15.63 19.59
N TYR A 282 -13.31 -16.44 18.54
CA TYR A 282 -12.30 -16.35 17.47
C TYR A 282 -12.32 -14.99 16.78
N SER A 283 -13.50 -14.39 16.57
CA SER A 283 -13.61 -13.07 15.95
C SER A 283 -12.81 -12.01 16.71
N ALA A 284 -12.98 -11.93 18.03
CA ALA A 284 -12.25 -11.00 18.89
C ALA A 284 -10.72 -11.24 18.84
N PHE A 285 -10.29 -12.50 18.85
CA PHE A 285 -8.88 -12.86 18.69
C PHE A 285 -8.32 -12.46 17.32
N SER A 286 -9.02 -12.78 16.23
CA SER A 286 -8.59 -12.48 14.86
C SER A 286 -8.47 -10.97 14.62
N THR A 287 -9.39 -10.18 15.18
CA THR A 287 -9.35 -8.72 15.16
C THR A 287 -8.16 -8.19 15.94
N ALA A 288 -7.93 -8.68 17.17
CA ALA A 288 -6.78 -8.26 17.97
C ALA A 288 -5.46 -8.61 17.28
N HIS A 289 -5.37 -9.81 16.68
CA HIS A 289 -4.20 -10.26 15.93
C HIS A 289 -3.88 -9.35 14.74
N GLY A 290 -4.88 -9.05 13.90
CA GLY A 290 -4.74 -8.11 12.79
C GLY A 290 -4.36 -6.70 13.24
N LEU A 291 -5.10 -6.17 14.23
CA LEU A 291 -4.88 -4.85 14.81
C LEU A 291 -3.45 -4.67 15.32
N THR A 292 -2.93 -5.61 16.12
CA THR A 292 -1.58 -5.48 16.68
C THR A 292 -0.51 -5.46 15.60
N PHE A 293 -0.65 -6.30 14.57
CA PHE A 293 0.23 -6.30 13.42
C PHE A 293 0.18 -4.96 12.66
N GLN A 294 -1.03 -4.44 12.39
CA GLN A 294 -1.19 -3.17 11.65
C GLN A 294 -0.77 -1.96 12.47
N LEU A 295 -0.90 -1.97 13.80
CA LEU A 295 -0.38 -0.91 14.67
C LEU A 295 1.14 -0.79 14.58
N GLY A 296 1.85 -1.92 14.54
CA GLY A 296 3.30 -1.92 14.32
C GLY A 296 3.67 -1.29 12.96
N ASN A 297 2.94 -1.67 11.91
CA ASN A 297 3.12 -1.12 10.57
C ASN A 297 2.81 0.39 10.51
N LEU A 298 1.74 0.83 11.18
CA LEU A 298 1.36 2.24 11.30
C LEU A 298 2.46 3.04 12.00
N LEU A 299 2.94 2.56 13.14
CA LEU A 299 4.00 3.23 13.89
C LEU A 299 5.31 3.32 13.08
N ALA A 300 5.66 2.27 12.34
CA ALA A 300 6.81 2.29 11.44
C ALA A 300 6.67 3.36 10.34
N ARG A 301 5.50 3.39 9.69
CA ARG A 301 5.25 4.28 8.55
C ARG A 301 5.13 5.75 8.99
N SER A 302 4.57 6.02 10.17
CA SER A 302 4.47 7.38 10.73
C SER A 302 5.80 7.95 11.17
N THR A 303 6.70 7.10 11.65
CA THR A 303 8.02 7.52 12.14
C THR A 303 9.11 7.53 11.06
N ALA A 304 8.77 7.16 9.82
CA ALA A 304 9.72 7.00 8.72
C ALA A 304 10.47 8.28 8.32
N LEU A 305 9.86 9.46 8.50
CA LEU A 305 10.54 10.74 8.26
C LEU A 305 11.59 11.07 9.32
N LEU A 306 11.42 10.54 10.54
CA LEU A 306 12.30 10.80 11.68
C LEU A 306 13.48 9.81 11.71
N PHE A 307 13.23 8.54 11.40
CA PHE A 307 14.21 7.47 11.52
C PHE A 307 14.53 6.82 10.17
N ARG A 308 15.52 7.36 9.46
CA ARG A 308 16.05 6.71 8.25
C ARG A 308 17.16 5.73 8.60
N ASN A 309 16.84 4.43 8.59
CA ASN A 309 17.84 3.41 8.91
C ASN A 309 18.79 3.16 7.74
N ARG A 310 20.10 3.16 8.00
CA ARG A 310 21.16 3.02 6.98
C ARG A 310 21.50 1.56 6.64
N ARG A 311 20.89 0.58 7.31
CA ARG A 311 21.19 -0.86 7.16
C ARG A 311 19.93 -1.69 6.85
N PRO A 312 19.37 -1.60 5.63
CA PRO A 312 18.13 -2.31 5.27
C PRO A 312 18.27 -3.85 5.36
N ARG A 313 19.47 -4.39 5.11
CA ARG A 313 19.75 -5.84 5.23
C ARG A 313 19.55 -6.37 6.64
N LEU A 314 19.86 -5.57 7.66
CA LEU A 314 19.71 -5.98 9.06
C LEU A 314 18.24 -6.00 9.46
N ILE A 315 17.47 -4.98 9.09
CA ILE A 315 16.00 -4.96 9.31
C ILE A 315 15.37 -6.19 8.65
N PHE A 316 15.77 -6.45 7.40
CA PHE A 316 15.26 -7.58 6.64
C PHE A 316 15.60 -8.93 7.30
N ALA A 317 16.84 -9.14 7.74
CA ALA A 317 17.24 -10.35 8.47
C ALA A 317 16.47 -10.52 9.79
N LEU A 318 16.27 -9.44 10.55
CA LEU A 318 15.45 -9.46 11.77
C LEU A 318 14.00 -9.81 11.46
N LEU A 319 13.43 -9.28 10.38
CA LEU A 319 12.06 -9.60 9.96
C LEU A 319 11.92 -11.10 9.67
N VAL A 320 12.83 -11.68 8.90
CA VAL A 320 12.83 -13.13 8.62
C VAL A 320 12.99 -13.95 9.90
N PHE A 321 13.87 -13.53 10.81
CA PHE A 321 14.04 -14.21 12.09
C PHE A 321 12.78 -14.17 12.96
N CYS A 322 12.17 -12.99 13.14
CA CYS A 322 10.95 -12.83 13.95
C CYS A 322 9.77 -13.60 13.35
N THR A 323 9.64 -13.61 12.03
CA THR A 323 8.57 -14.36 11.34
C THR A 323 8.78 -15.85 11.41
N ALA A 324 10.01 -16.35 11.22
CA ALA A 324 10.33 -17.76 11.42
C ALA A 324 10.03 -18.20 12.85
N ALA A 325 10.39 -17.38 13.86
CA ALA A 325 10.05 -17.63 15.25
C ALA A 325 8.54 -17.66 15.51
N ALA A 326 7.78 -16.73 14.91
CA ALA A 326 6.32 -16.71 15.02
C ALA A 326 5.67 -17.94 14.36
N VAL A 327 6.10 -18.31 13.16
CA VAL A 327 5.63 -19.52 12.45
C VAL A 327 5.97 -20.77 13.26
N LEU A 328 7.19 -20.87 13.80
CA LEU A 328 7.60 -21.98 14.66
C LEU A 328 6.75 -22.06 15.93
N ASN A 329 6.48 -20.92 16.57
CA ASN A 329 5.59 -20.83 17.73
C ASN A 329 4.18 -21.34 17.39
N THR A 330 3.64 -20.98 16.22
CA THR A 330 2.33 -21.50 15.77
C THR A 330 2.37 -22.98 15.41
N ALA A 331 3.46 -23.47 14.81
CA ALA A 331 3.61 -24.88 14.43
C ALA A 331 3.65 -25.79 15.65
N PHE A 332 4.50 -25.46 16.63
CA PHE A 332 4.77 -26.31 17.79
C PHE A 332 4.02 -25.93 19.07
N LEU A 333 3.20 -24.87 19.05
CA LEU A 333 2.48 -24.37 20.23
C LEU A 333 3.43 -24.05 21.41
N LEU A 334 4.63 -23.53 21.10
CA LEU A 334 5.73 -23.35 22.08
C LEU A 334 5.33 -22.47 23.27
N THR A 335 4.54 -21.42 23.03
CA THR A 335 4.21 -20.42 24.05
C THR A 335 2.72 -20.09 24.04
N SER A 336 2.08 -20.18 25.21
CA SER A 336 0.68 -19.75 25.46
C SER A 336 0.59 -18.31 26.02
N ASN A 337 1.73 -17.61 26.13
CA ASN A 337 1.75 -16.23 26.64
C ASN A 337 1.30 -15.24 25.55
N ALA A 338 0.16 -14.58 25.79
CA ALA A 338 -0.41 -13.59 24.90
C ALA A 338 0.56 -12.43 24.59
N TYR A 339 1.34 -11.97 25.57
CA TYR A 339 2.25 -10.84 25.40
C TYR A 339 3.38 -11.15 24.41
N LEU A 340 3.89 -12.38 24.40
CA LEU A 340 4.93 -12.80 23.46
C LEU A 340 4.37 -12.94 22.04
N LEU A 341 3.16 -13.47 21.90
CA LEU A 341 2.47 -13.56 20.61
C LEU A 341 2.21 -12.17 20.03
N PHE A 342 1.51 -11.30 20.75
CA PHE A 342 1.20 -9.94 20.28
C PHE A 342 2.44 -9.07 20.14
N GLY A 343 3.42 -9.20 21.04
CA GLY A 343 4.72 -8.53 20.93
C GLY A 343 5.45 -8.92 19.65
N SER A 344 5.49 -10.20 19.30
CA SER A 344 6.10 -10.66 18.04
C SER A 344 5.34 -10.17 16.79
N LEU A 345 4.00 -10.16 16.82
CA LEU A 345 3.20 -9.63 15.70
C LEU A 345 3.44 -8.14 15.49
N PHE A 346 3.51 -7.37 16.58
CA PHE A 346 3.81 -5.95 16.54
C PHE A 346 5.19 -5.69 15.94
N THR A 347 6.22 -6.44 16.37
CA THR A 347 7.59 -6.26 15.84
C THR A 347 7.70 -6.64 14.37
N ILE A 348 7.00 -7.69 13.92
CA ILE A 348 6.94 -8.07 12.51
C ILE A 348 6.28 -6.97 11.67
N GLY A 349 5.14 -6.43 12.15
CA GLY A 349 4.47 -5.29 11.52
C GLY A 349 5.38 -4.07 11.42
N TRP A 350 6.08 -3.75 12.51
CA TRP A 350 7.00 -2.62 12.61
C TRP A 350 8.21 -2.77 11.64
N LEU A 351 8.89 -3.92 11.65
CA LEU A 351 10.03 -4.18 10.77
C LEU A 351 9.64 -4.14 9.28
N GLY A 352 8.48 -4.69 8.91
CA GLY A 352 8.02 -4.63 7.53
C GLY A 352 7.61 -3.23 7.08
N GLY A 353 6.94 -2.45 7.93
CA GLY A 353 6.62 -1.04 7.64
C GLY A 353 7.86 -0.17 7.46
N MET A 354 8.91 -0.39 8.28
CA MET A 354 10.19 0.30 8.12
C MET A 354 10.88 -0.10 6.81
N THR A 355 10.81 -1.37 6.45
CA THR A 355 11.43 -1.87 5.21
C THR A 355 10.72 -1.31 3.98
N TYR A 356 9.39 -1.27 3.99
CA TYR A 356 8.57 -0.61 2.95
C TYR A 356 9.04 0.84 2.73
N MET A 357 9.11 1.64 3.79
CA MET A 357 9.50 3.05 3.68
C MET A 357 10.95 3.24 3.22
N ASN A 358 11.86 2.36 3.67
CA ASN A 358 13.24 2.38 3.21
C ASN A 358 13.38 2.00 1.73
N ILE A 359 12.61 1.04 1.22
CA ILE A 359 12.64 0.63 -0.20
C ILE A 359 12.13 1.78 -1.08
N PHE A 360 10.95 2.33 -0.78
CA PHE A 360 10.41 3.45 -1.56
C PHE A 360 11.30 4.70 -1.45
N GLY A 361 11.81 5.00 -0.26
CA GLY A 361 12.75 6.12 -0.07
C GLY A 361 14.06 5.94 -0.84
N ALA A 362 14.61 4.72 -0.90
CA ALA A 362 15.80 4.40 -1.68
C ALA A 362 15.52 4.45 -3.19
N ALA A 363 14.35 3.99 -3.63
CA ALA A 363 13.95 4.06 -5.03
C ALA A 363 13.83 5.50 -5.51
N MET A 364 13.18 6.37 -4.72
CA MET A 364 13.07 7.79 -5.03
C MET A 364 14.44 8.47 -5.07
N ASP A 365 15.30 8.24 -4.07
CA ASP A 365 16.67 8.77 -4.05
C ASP A 365 17.50 8.30 -5.26
N TYR A 366 17.27 7.07 -5.74
CA TYR A 366 17.95 6.52 -6.92
C TYR A 366 17.47 7.20 -8.21
N LEU A 367 16.16 7.38 -8.37
CA LEU A 367 15.54 7.98 -9.54
C LEU A 367 15.82 9.49 -9.65
N THR A 368 15.89 10.20 -8.53
CA THR A 368 16.33 11.62 -8.53
C THR A 368 17.75 11.77 -9.07
N ARG A 369 18.64 10.80 -8.82
CA ARG A 369 20.03 10.84 -9.32
C ARG A 369 20.16 10.38 -10.77
N HIS A 370 19.23 9.55 -11.26
CA HIS A 370 19.26 9.01 -12.62
C HIS A 370 18.04 9.53 -13.38
N SER A 371 18.05 10.84 -13.65
CA SER A 371 16.95 11.56 -14.31
C SER A 371 16.60 11.00 -15.69
N GLU A 372 17.51 10.29 -16.37
CA GLU A 372 17.28 9.64 -17.68
C GLU A 372 16.18 8.56 -17.68
N ASN A 373 15.87 8.00 -16.52
CA ASN A 373 14.87 6.93 -16.38
C ASN A 373 13.45 7.50 -16.18
N ASP A 374 12.44 6.82 -16.72
CA ASP A 374 11.02 7.14 -16.49
C ASP A 374 10.67 6.95 -15.00
N ALA A 375 10.87 7.98 -14.18
CA ALA A 375 10.67 7.91 -12.72
C ALA A 375 9.23 7.60 -12.34
N GLU A 376 8.27 8.17 -13.08
CA GLU A 376 6.83 7.92 -12.89
C GLU A 376 6.50 6.42 -13.08
N PHE A 377 6.97 5.83 -14.18
CA PHE A 377 6.84 4.40 -14.45
C PHE A 377 7.52 3.56 -13.37
N ALA A 378 8.75 3.91 -13.02
CA ALA A 378 9.56 3.16 -12.07
C ALA A 378 8.92 3.13 -10.67
N VAL A 379 8.49 4.27 -10.12
CA VAL A 379 7.84 4.29 -8.79
C VAL A 379 6.46 3.62 -8.82
N GLY A 380 5.68 3.82 -9.90
CA GLY A 380 4.40 3.15 -10.08
C GLY A 380 4.51 1.62 -10.14
N SER A 381 5.62 1.10 -10.69
CA SER A 381 5.84 -0.35 -10.86
C SER A 381 6.42 -1.05 -9.64
N ILE A 382 6.88 -0.32 -8.61
CA ILE A 382 7.42 -0.94 -7.38
C ILE A 382 6.33 -1.74 -6.64
N GLY A 383 5.07 -1.27 -6.72
CA GLY A 383 3.90 -1.90 -6.09
C GLY A 383 3.67 -3.36 -6.49
N ILE A 384 4.13 -3.77 -7.69
CA ILE A 384 4.06 -5.16 -8.18
C ILE A 384 4.67 -6.13 -7.15
N GLY A 385 5.76 -5.71 -6.49
CA GLY A 385 6.38 -6.53 -5.45
C GLY A 385 5.44 -6.77 -4.27
N GLU A 386 4.76 -5.73 -3.79
CA GLU A 386 3.84 -5.82 -2.67
C GLU A 386 2.64 -6.72 -2.97
N THR A 387 1.99 -6.57 -4.12
CA THR A 387 0.85 -7.40 -4.49
C THR A 387 1.24 -8.85 -4.75
N ALA A 388 2.37 -9.09 -5.43
CA ALA A 388 2.87 -10.44 -5.68
C ALA A 388 3.27 -11.14 -4.38
N GLY A 389 3.92 -10.42 -3.47
CA GLY A 389 4.29 -10.94 -2.17
C GLY A 389 3.07 -11.28 -1.33
N ILE A 390 2.07 -10.38 -1.26
CA ILE A 390 0.81 -10.66 -0.56
C ILE A 390 0.13 -11.91 -1.13
N LEU A 391 0.09 -12.08 -2.45
CA LEU A 391 -0.51 -13.26 -3.08
C LEU A 391 0.23 -14.55 -2.68
N ILE A 392 1.55 -14.60 -2.88
CA ILE A 392 2.37 -15.78 -2.58
C ILE A 392 2.31 -16.11 -1.09
N GLY A 393 2.49 -15.10 -0.23
CA GLY A 393 2.47 -15.26 1.22
C GLY A 393 1.10 -15.68 1.76
N SER A 394 0.01 -15.12 1.22
CA SER A 394 -1.35 -15.50 1.63
C SER A 394 -1.70 -16.91 1.19
N LEU A 395 -1.32 -17.33 -0.01
CA LEU A 395 -1.49 -18.72 -0.46
C LEU A 395 -0.70 -19.69 0.41
N ALA A 396 0.56 -19.37 0.71
CA ALA A 396 1.39 -20.16 1.62
C ALA A 396 0.82 -20.20 3.05
N GLY A 397 0.25 -19.10 3.53
CA GLY A 397 -0.43 -19.03 4.82
C GLY A 397 -1.66 -19.92 4.87
N VAL A 398 -2.51 -19.88 3.84
CA VAL A 398 -3.69 -20.74 3.79
C VAL A 398 -3.31 -22.22 3.71
N THR A 399 -2.30 -22.60 2.92
CA THR A 399 -1.84 -24.00 2.88
C THR A 399 -1.27 -24.44 4.23
N PHE A 400 -0.46 -23.60 4.87
CA PHE A 400 0.09 -23.85 6.20
C PHE A 400 -1.02 -24.03 7.26
N ASP A 401 -2.00 -23.12 7.29
CA ASP A 401 -3.17 -23.19 8.18
C ASP A 401 -3.96 -24.49 7.93
N THR A 402 -4.24 -24.83 6.67
CA THR A 402 -5.01 -26.05 6.35
C THR A 402 -4.29 -27.33 6.75
N GLN A 403 -2.97 -27.40 6.59
CA GLN A 403 -2.17 -28.56 7.01
C GLN A 403 -2.17 -28.72 8.52
N LEU A 404 -1.88 -27.64 9.27
CA LEU A 404 -1.85 -27.69 10.73
C LEU A 404 -3.22 -27.99 11.33
N CYS A 405 -4.29 -27.46 10.73
CA CYS A 405 -5.65 -27.74 11.16
C CYS A 405 -6.17 -29.10 10.68
N GLY A 406 -5.52 -29.73 9.70
CA GLY A 406 -5.78 -31.11 9.27
C GLY A 406 -5.19 -32.18 10.20
N LEU A 407 -4.16 -31.86 10.99
CA LEU A 407 -3.51 -32.81 11.89
C LEU A 407 -4.43 -33.24 13.04
N ALA A 408 -4.43 -34.54 13.38
CA ALA A 408 -5.27 -35.14 14.42
C ALA A 408 -5.13 -34.51 15.82
N LYS A 409 -3.99 -33.83 16.09
CA LYS A 409 -3.70 -33.11 17.34
C LYS A 409 -4.30 -31.69 17.32
N ARG A 410 -5.61 -31.58 17.08
CA ARG A 410 -6.35 -30.30 17.03
C ARG A 410 -6.54 -29.63 18.40
N SER A 411 -6.41 -30.40 19.49
CA SER A 411 -6.65 -29.93 20.86
C SER A 411 -5.78 -28.71 21.20
N GLY A 412 -6.41 -27.55 21.42
CA GLY A 412 -5.75 -26.30 21.82
C GLY A 412 -5.54 -25.26 20.71
N ARG A 413 -5.99 -25.49 19.47
CA ARG A 413 -5.94 -24.51 18.35
C ARG A 413 -7.32 -23.89 18.09
N TRP A 414 -7.36 -22.66 17.56
CA TRP A 414 -8.62 -22.00 17.18
C TRP A 414 -9.42 -22.76 16.11
N CYS A 415 -8.75 -23.46 15.19
CA CYS A 415 -9.39 -24.37 14.23
C CYS A 415 -10.25 -25.48 14.87
N SER A 416 -10.06 -25.81 16.15
CA SER A 416 -10.88 -26.83 16.84
C SER A 416 -12.20 -26.28 17.39
N ALA A 417 -12.30 -24.94 17.52
CA ALA A 417 -13.46 -24.24 18.08
C ALA A 417 -14.34 -23.58 17.00
N LEU A 418 -13.96 -23.71 15.72
CA LEU A 418 -14.75 -23.26 14.58
C LEU A 418 -15.67 -24.41 14.15
N PRO A 419 -16.99 -24.19 14.00
CA PRO A 419 -17.93 -25.22 13.57
C PRO A 419 -17.64 -25.74 12.15
#